data_AF-A0A924XWZ7-F1
#
_entry.id   AF-A0A924XWZ7-F1
#
_cell.length_a   1.000
_cell.length_b   1.000
_cell.length_c   1.000
_cell.angle_alpha   90.00
_cell.angle_beta   90.00
_cell.angle_gamma   90.00
#
_symmetry.space_group_name_H-M   'P 1'
#
loop_
_entity.id
_entity.type
_entity.pdbx_description
1 polymer ?
#
loop_
_entity_poly.entity_id
_entity_poly.type
_entity_poly.pdbx_seq_one_letter_code
_entity_poly.pdbx_strand_id
1 'polypeptide(L)'
;MLSHFTTEHAAILQEVDDFLRTFLHARLTQMPARDHPALSLVYDSIYSYLHNGGRRMHAVSVVLAFEACGGTPRTAILPVAAAFQLYHYHTLVHDDIYDEDDHRRGTRTIHRRFADWFAAHSHVSPAAQADGVFRTDIERRGAIAGWIQGKVVQSLALDALLCAPFACDRLLP
;
A
#
# COMPACT_ATOMS: atom_id res chain seq x y z
N MET A 1 29.69 12.46 -11.13
CA MET A 1 28.60 11.71 -11.80
C MET A 1 27.78 10.91 -10.78
N LEU A 2 28.38 10.01 -9.99
CA LEU A 2 27.65 9.27 -8.94
C LEU A 2 27.02 10.16 -7.86
N SER A 3 27.69 11.23 -7.44
CA SER A 3 27.17 12.18 -6.45
C SER A 3 25.92 12.94 -6.90
N HIS A 4 25.85 13.30 -8.18
CA HIS A 4 24.69 14.02 -8.75
C HIS A 4 23.46 13.12 -8.79
N PHE A 5 23.62 11.87 -9.26
CA PHE A 5 22.56 10.87 -9.29
C PHE A 5 21.99 10.59 -7.90
N THR A 6 22.85 10.47 -6.88
CA THR A 6 22.39 10.26 -5.50
C THR A 6 21.58 11.43 -4.95
N THR A 7 21.95 12.66 -5.30
CA THR A 7 21.24 13.88 -4.85
C THR A 7 19.89 14.02 -5.56
N GLU A 8 19.85 13.80 -6.87
CA GLU A 8 18.63 13.87 -7.66
C GLU A 8 17.62 12.79 -7.25
N HIS A 9 18.09 11.55 -7.07
CA HIS A 9 17.28 10.45 -6.54
C HIS A 9 16.69 10.78 -5.17
N ALA A 10 17.48 11.36 -4.27
CA ALA A 10 17.02 11.76 -2.94
C ALA A 10 15.93 12.85 -3.01
N ALA A 11 16.07 13.81 -3.93
CA ALA A 11 15.06 14.85 -4.14
C ALA A 11 13.74 14.27 -4.67
N ILE A 12 13.80 13.40 -5.69
CA ILE A 12 12.60 12.72 -6.22
C ILE A 12 11.92 11.90 -5.12
N LEU A 13 12.69 11.14 -4.35
CA LEU A 13 12.16 10.31 -3.26
C LEU A 13 11.45 11.17 -2.22
N GLN A 14 12.03 12.31 -1.83
CA GLN A 14 11.43 13.25 -0.89
C GLN A 14 10.10 13.79 -1.41
N GLU A 15 10.05 14.26 -2.66
CA GLU A 15 8.81 14.77 -3.26
C GLU A 15 7.70 13.71 -3.35
N VAL A 16 8.07 12.48 -3.69
CA VAL A 16 7.14 11.34 -3.71
C VAL A 16 6.61 11.03 -2.32
N ASP A 17 7.48 10.95 -1.31
CA ASP A 17 7.07 10.66 0.06
C ASP A 17 6.20 11.78 0.65
N ASP A 18 6.50 13.05 0.34
CA ASP A 18 5.69 14.19 0.76
C ASP A 18 4.31 14.19 0.11
N PHE A 19 4.24 13.88 -1.19
CA PHE A 19 2.97 13.70 -1.89
C PHE A 19 2.16 12.55 -1.29
N LEU A 20 2.77 11.37 -1.12
CA LEU A 20 2.11 10.19 -0.55
C LEU A 20 1.58 10.48 0.85
N ARG A 21 2.38 11.14 1.70
CA ARG A 21 1.97 11.52 3.06
C ARG A 21 0.76 12.46 3.03
N THR A 22 0.81 13.49 2.18
CA THR A 22 -0.27 14.48 2.06
C THR A 22 -1.55 13.85 1.52
N PHE A 23 -1.43 13.09 0.43
CA PHE A 23 -2.53 12.40 -0.23
C PHE A 23 -3.22 11.41 0.72
N LEU A 24 -2.44 10.52 1.34
CA LEU A 24 -3.00 9.51 2.26
C LEU A 24 -3.57 10.16 3.50
N HIS A 25 -2.93 11.19 4.07
CA HIS A 25 -3.51 11.92 5.19
C HIS A 25 -4.90 12.46 4.84
N ALA A 26 -5.05 13.13 3.70
CA ALA A 26 -6.33 13.69 3.26
C ALA A 26 -7.42 12.64 3.05
N ARG A 27 -7.09 11.45 2.54
CA ARG A 27 -8.06 10.35 2.34
C ARG A 27 -8.40 9.62 3.62
N LEU A 28 -7.40 9.33 4.45
CA LEU A 28 -7.60 8.61 5.71
C LEU A 28 -8.45 9.43 6.70
N THR A 29 -8.41 10.77 6.64
CA THR A 29 -9.30 11.62 7.45
C THR A 29 -10.76 11.63 6.99
N GLN A 30 -11.04 11.19 5.76
CA GLN A 30 -12.40 11.08 5.21
C GLN A 30 -13.01 9.69 5.40
N MET A 31 -12.18 8.69 5.70
CA MET A 31 -12.64 7.33 6.01
C MET A 31 -13.30 7.26 7.39
N PRO A 32 -14.15 6.25 7.66
CA PRO A 32 -14.88 6.11 8.92
C PRO A 32 -14.00 6.16 10.18
N ALA A 33 -14.58 6.59 11.30
CA ALA A 33 -13.87 6.66 12.56
C ALA A 33 -13.27 5.30 12.97
N ARG A 34 -12.12 5.34 13.65
CA ARG A 34 -11.35 4.15 14.08
C ARG A 34 -11.93 3.48 15.33
N ASP A 35 -13.23 3.61 15.53
CA ASP A 35 -13.90 3.22 16.77
C ASP A 35 -13.90 1.70 16.94
N HIS A 36 -13.74 0.96 15.84
CA HIS A 36 -13.58 -0.49 15.86
C HIS A 36 -12.10 -0.91 15.77
N PRO A 37 -11.57 -1.73 16.71
CA PRO A 37 -10.16 -2.13 16.73
C PRO A 37 -9.64 -2.78 15.44
N ALA A 38 -10.48 -3.56 14.75
CA ALA A 38 -10.08 -4.16 13.47
C ALA A 38 -9.89 -3.10 12.35
N LEU A 39 -10.61 -1.97 12.39
CA LEU A 39 -10.38 -0.88 11.44
C LEU A 39 -9.03 -0.23 11.68
N SER A 40 -8.60 -0.07 12.94
CA SER A 40 -7.28 0.45 13.28
C SER A 40 -6.14 -0.31 12.60
N LEU A 41 -6.26 -1.64 12.45
CA LEU A 41 -5.27 -2.44 11.72
C LEU A 41 -5.14 -2.03 10.24
N VAL A 42 -6.24 -1.64 9.58
CA VAL A 42 -6.21 -1.13 8.20
C VAL A 42 -5.42 0.17 8.12
N TYR A 43 -5.71 1.13 9.01
CA TYR A 43 -4.99 2.41 9.05
C TYR A 43 -3.51 2.20 9.37
N ASP A 44 -3.21 1.41 10.39
CA ASP A 44 -1.84 1.13 10.81
C ASP A 44 -1.05 0.46 9.69
N SER A 45 -1.68 -0.43 8.92
CA SER A 45 -1.07 -1.03 7.73
C SER A 45 -0.67 0.01 6.69
N ILE A 46 -1.53 1.01 6.44
CA ILE A 46 -1.26 2.07 5.46
C ILE A 46 -0.19 3.04 5.99
N TYR A 47 -0.28 3.46 7.27
CA TYR A 47 0.73 4.33 7.86
C TYR A 47 2.08 3.66 7.99
N SER A 48 2.14 2.41 8.46
CA SER A 48 3.42 1.69 8.58
C SER A 48 4.13 1.57 7.24
N TYR A 49 3.41 1.37 6.13
CA TYR A 49 4.01 1.38 4.80
C TYR A 49 4.70 2.72 4.43
N LEU A 50 4.13 3.86 4.87
CA LEU A 50 4.78 5.16 4.72
C LEU A 50 6.04 5.27 5.60
N HIS A 51 5.95 4.85 6.86
CA HIS A 51 7.02 5.02 7.85
C HIS A 51 8.18 4.02 7.69
N ASN A 52 7.91 2.83 7.17
CA ASN A 52 8.92 1.78 6.93
C ASN A 52 9.89 2.14 5.79
N GLY A 53 9.68 3.30 5.14
CA GLY A 53 10.52 3.81 4.07
C GLY A 53 10.58 2.86 2.88
N GLY A 54 11.67 2.97 2.13
CA GLY A 54 11.94 2.15 0.95
C GLY A 54 12.54 3.00 -0.16
N ARG A 55 13.10 2.34 -1.16
CA ARG A 55 13.73 3.04 -2.30
C ARG A 55 12.72 3.68 -3.25
N ARG A 56 11.41 3.43 -3.03
CA ARG A 56 10.29 3.91 -3.87
C ARG A 56 10.55 3.73 -5.37
N MET A 57 11.19 2.60 -5.75
CA MET A 57 11.72 2.39 -7.10
C MET A 57 10.65 2.60 -8.18
N HIS A 58 9.41 2.14 -7.94
CA HIS A 58 8.32 2.30 -8.90
C HIS A 58 7.95 3.77 -9.11
N ALA A 59 7.79 4.55 -8.04
CA ALA A 59 7.52 5.97 -8.16
C ALA A 59 8.67 6.74 -8.81
N VAL A 60 9.91 6.47 -8.38
CA VAL A 60 11.11 7.12 -8.92
C VAL A 60 11.24 6.83 -10.42
N SER A 61 11.03 5.59 -10.86
CA SER A 61 11.09 5.24 -12.27
C SER A 61 10.02 5.97 -13.11
N VAL A 62 8.81 6.16 -12.57
CA VAL A 62 7.76 6.93 -13.24
C VAL A 62 8.17 8.39 -13.42
N VAL A 63 8.73 9.01 -12.37
CA VAL A 63 9.20 10.40 -12.43
C VAL A 63 10.32 10.55 -13.46
N LEU A 64 11.34 9.69 -13.40
CA LEU A 64 12.47 9.73 -14.31
C LEU A 64 12.05 9.49 -15.76
N ALA A 65 11.10 8.57 -16.01
CA ALA A 65 10.58 8.34 -17.36
C ALA A 65 9.83 9.56 -17.90
N PHE A 66 9.04 10.25 -17.05
CA PHE A 66 8.35 11.48 -17.43
C PHE A 66 9.33 12.59 -17.79
N GLU A 67 10.35 12.82 -16.96
CA GLU A 67 11.39 13.82 -17.22
C GLU A 67 12.22 13.49 -18.47
N ALA A 68 12.57 12.22 -18.68
CA ALA A 68 13.30 11.76 -19.86
C ALA A 68 12.52 11.99 -21.17
N CYS A 69 11.19 11.98 -21.11
CA CYS A 69 10.31 12.33 -22.22
C CYS A 69 10.05 13.84 -22.36
N GLY A 70 10.74 14.70 -21.60
CA GLY A 70 10.57 16.14 -21.62
C GLY A 70 9.41 16.66 -20.77
N GLY A 71 8.84 15.82 -19.91
CA GLY A 71 7.76 16.18 -19.01
C GLY A 71 8.19 17.16 -17.93
N THR A 72 7.42 18.23 -17.76
CA THR A 72 7.63 19.26 -16.73
C THR A 72 6.30 19.97 -16.41
N PRO A 73 6.05 20.40 -15.15
CA PRO A 73 6.86 20.20 -13.95
C PRO A 73 6.69 18.79 -13.35
N ARG A 74 7.66 18.35 -12.55
CA ARG A 74 7.63 17.06 -11.82
C ARG A 74 6.37 16.89 -10.97
N THR A 75 5.86 17.98 -10.38
CA THR A 75 4.62 17.98 -9.59
C THR A 75 3.42 17.44 -10.36
N ALA A 76 3.40 17.54 -11.69
CA ALA A 76 2.32 17.00 -12.52
C ALA A 76 2.28 15.46 -12.55
N ILE A 77 3.43 14.78 -12.40
CA ILE A 77 3.52 13.31 -12.47
C ILE A 77 3.45 12.64 -11.09
N LEU A 78 3.61 13.38 -9.99
CA LEU A 78 3.57 12.82 -8.63
C LEU A 78 2.32 11.98 -8.31
N PRO A 79 1.09 12.34 -8.75
CA PRO A 79 -0.09 11.50 -8.51
C PRO A 79 0.03 10.12 -9.18
N VAL A 80 0.58 10.07 -10.40
CA VAL A 80 0.82 8.80 -11.14
C VAL A 80 1.93 8.00 -10.45
N ALA A 81 3.03 8.65 -10.06
CA ALA A 81 4.13 7.98 -9.36
C ALA A 81 3.66 7.36 -8.03
N ALA A 82 2.85 8.10 -7.26
CA ALA A 82 2.22 7.62 -6.03
C ALA A 82 1.26 6.46 -6.29
N ALA A 83 0.43 6.55 -7.34
CA ALA A 83 -0.47 5.46 -7.74
C ALA A 83 0.29 4.16 -8.00
N PHE A 84 1.36 4.19 -8.79
CA PHE A 84 2.19 3.01 -9.04
C PHE A 84 2.82 2.44 -7.77
N GLN A 85 3.27 3.31 -6.85
CA GLN A 85 3.87 2.88 -5.59
C GLN A 85 2.85 2.29 -4.60
N LEU A 86 1.62 2.79 -4.58
CA LEU A 86 0.51 2.22 -3.82
C LEU A 86 0.02 0.91 -4.44
N TYR A 87 -0.02 0.83 -5.77
CA TYR A 87 -0.36 -0.40 -6.46
C TYR A 87 0.65 -1.51 -6.14
N HIS A 88 1.95 -1.21 -6.18
CA HIS A 88 2.99 -2.13 -5.73
C HIS A 88 2.82 -2.55 -4.27
N TYR A 89 2.35 -1.66 -3.39
CA TYR A 89 2.04 -2.06 -2.02
C TYR A 89 0.89 -3.07 -1.96
N HIS A 90 -0.17 -2.82 -2.72
CA HIS A 90 -1.29 -3.75 -2.85
C HIS A 90 -0.81 -5.15 -3.28
N THR A 91 0.08 -5.23 -4.28
CA THR A 91 0.56 -6.53 -4.77
C THR A 91 1.36 -7.25 -3.69
N LEU A 92 2.20 -6.53 -2.93
CA LEU A 92 2.92 -7.13 -1.80
C LEU A 92 1.97 -7.71 -0.74
N VAL A 93 0.86 -7.02 -0.42
CA VAL A 93 -0.12 -7.56 0.53
C VAL A 93 -0.72 -8.89 0.03
N HIS A 94 -0.98 -8.99 -1.27
CA HIS A 94 -1.56 -10.19 -1.86
C HIS A 94 -0.53 -11.32 -2.00
N ASP A 95 0.71 -10.99 -2.37
CA ASP A 95 1.84 -11.94 -2.36
C ASP A 95 2.03 -12.53 -0.95
N ASP A 96 1.99 -11.70 0.10
CA ASP A 96 2.13 -12.18 1.48
C ASP A 96 1.09 -13.26 1.83
N ILE A 97 -0.13 -13.11 1.32
CA ILE A 97 -1.22 -14.07 1.54
C ILE A 97 -1.00 -15.32 0.70
N TYR A 98 -0.60 -15.18 -0.56
CA TYR A 98 -0.39 -16.30 -1.49
C TYR A 98 0.80 -17.16 -1.07
N ASP A 99 1.88 -16.53 -0.63
CA ASP A 99 3.13 -17.19 -0.20
C ASP A 99 3.10 -17.64 1.27
N GLU A 100 2.00 -17.39 1.99
CA GLU A 100 1.84 -17.64 3.43
C GLU A 100 2.90 -16.97 4.32
N ASP A 101 3.43 -15.83 3.88
CA ASP A 101 4.51 -15.10 4.56
C ASP A 101 4.06 -14.51 5.91
N ASP A 102 4.72 -14.91 6.99
CA ASP A 102 4.41 -14.38 8.32
C ASP A 102 4.93 -12.96 8.54
N HIS A 103 6.05 -12.61 7.90
CA HIS A 103 6.75 -11.34 8.08
C HIS A 103 7.23 -10.74 6.76
N ARG A 104 7.12 -9.41 6.65
CA ARG A 104 7.69 -8.60 5.58
C ARG A 104 8.67 -7.59 6.18
N ARG A 105 9.94 -7.67 5.80
CA ARG A 105 11.00 -6.73 6.26
C ARG A 105 11.00 -6.55 7.79
N GLY A 106 10.89 -7.66 8.52
CA GLY A 106 10.86 -7.67 10.00
C GLY A 106 9.53 -7.22 10.62
N THR A 107 8.53 -6.83 9.85
CA THR A 107 7.17 -6.50 10.33
C THR A 107 6.21 -7.64 10.04
N ARG A 108 5.33 -7.96 10.98
CA ARG A 108 4.30 -8.99 10.79
C ARG A 108 3.32 -8.60 9.68
N THR A 109 3.01 -9.52 8.78
CA THR A 109 2.15 -9.24 7.61
C THR A 109 0.71 -8.97 8.03
N ILE A 110 -0.02 -8.21 7.21
CA ILE A 110 -1.36 -7.72 7.58
C ILE A 110 -2.38 -8.86 7.78
N HIS A 111 -2.32 -9.91 6.97
CA HIS A 111 -3.23 -11.05 7.09
C HIS A 111 -2.97 -11.83 8.38
N ARG A 112 -1.71 -11.94 8.82
CA ARG A 112 -1.36 -12.49 10.13
C ARG A 112 -1.81 -11.59 11.27
N ARG A 113 -1.65 -10.27 11.15
CA ARG A 113 -2.15 -9.32 12.18
C ARG A 113 -3.66 -9.42 12.37
N PHE A 114 -4.41 -9.59 11.28
CA PHE A 114 -5.85 -9.87 11.36
C PHE A 114 -6.13 -11.26 11.97
N ALA A 115 -5.36 -12.29 11.62
CA ALA A 115 -5.51 -13.61 12.23
C ALA A 115 -5.35 -13.56 13.77
N ASP A 116 -4.34 -12.84 14.28
CA ASP A 116 -4.17 -12.64 15.73
C ASP A 116 -5.35 -11.90 16.35
N TRP A 117 -5.85 -10.88 15.66
CA TRP A 117 -7.01 -10.14 16.12
C TRP A 117 -8.24 -11.05 16.22
N PHE A 118 -8.50 -11.88 15.19
CA PHE A 118 -9.59 -12.86 15.25
C PHE A 118 -9.36 -13.93 16.31
N ALA A 119 -8.13 -14.42 16.50
CA ALA A 119 -7.83 -15.40 17.55
C ALA A 119 -8.16 -14.86 18.94
N ALA A 120 -7.91 -13.57 19.18
CA ALA A 120 -8.18 -12.92 20.46
C ALA A 120 -9.65 -12.50 20.67
N HIS A 121 -10.40 -12.25 19.59
CA HIS A 121 -11.73 -11.62 19.67
C HIS A 121 -12.88 -12.47 19.12
N SER A 122 -12.59 -13.56 18.41
CA SER A 122 -13.62 -14.48 17.94
C SER A 122 -13.80 -15.62 18.92
N HIS A 123 -15.04 -16.06 19.14
CA HIS A 123 -15.35 -17.26 19.91
C HIS A 123 -15.05 -18.56 19.14
N VAL A 124 -14.28 -18.48 18.05
CA VAL A 124 -13.93 -19.63 17.21
C VAL A 124 -12.68 -20.27 17.78
N SER A 125 -12.73 -21.59 17.98
CA SER A 125 -11.56 -22.35 18.39
C SER A 125 -10.43 -22.16 17.36
N PRO A 126 -9.19 -21.82 17.78
CA PRO A 126 -8.05 -21.76 16.87
C PRO A 126 -7.77 -23.08 16.15
N ALA A 127 -8.23 -24.21 16.71
CA ALA A 127 -8.10 -25.54 16.12
C ALA A 127 -9.27 -25.93 15.19
N ALA A 128 -10.26 -25.05 15.00
CA ALA A 128 -11.34 -25.28 14.05
C ALA A 128 -10.75 -25.32 12.64
N GLN A 129 -10.80 -26.50 12.01
CA GLN A 129 -10.26 -26.73 10.68
C GLN A 129 -11.05 -25.92 9.66
N ALA A 130 -10.35 -25.22 8.77
CA ALA A 130 -10.98 -24.58 7.62
C ALA A 130 -11.15 -25.59 6.47
N ASP A 131 -11.68 -25.12 5.34
CA ASP A 131 -11.75 -25.90 4.10
C ASP A 131 -10.33 -26.15 3.57
N GLY A 132 -10.12 -27.17 2.72
CA GLY A 132 -8.80 -27.69 2.30
C GLY A 132 -7.80 -26.72 1.62
N VAL A 133 -8.09 -25.42 1.62
CA VAL A 133 -7.24 -24.30 1.21
C VAL A 133 -6.52 -23.65 2.40
N PHE A 134 -7.13 -23.58 3.59
CA PHE A 134 -6.53 -22.95 4.79
C PHE A 134 -6.43 -23.97 5.92
N ARG A 135 -5.43 -23.84 6.81
CA ARG A 135 -5.23 -24.81 7.89
C ARG A 135 -6.25 -24.62 9.00
N THR A 136 -6.62 -23.37 9.29
CA THR A 136 -7.59 -23.03 10.36
C THR A 136 -8.60 -21.96 9.93
N ASP A 137 -9.75 -21.92 10.60
CA ASP A 137 -10.79 -20.90 10.40
C ASP A 137 -10.26 -19.48 10.67
N ILE A 138 -9.36 -19.35 11.66
CA ILE A 138 -8.70 -18.10 12.03
C ILE A 138 -7.78 -17.60 10.90
N GLU A 139 -6.98 -18.48 10.32
CA GLU A 139 -6.14 -18.13 9.17
C GLU A 139 -6.99 -17.71 7.97
N ARG A 140 -8.07 -18.43 7.68
CA ARG A 140 -9.00 -18.07 6.60
C ARG A 140 -9.56 -16.66 6.81
N ARG A 141 -10.02 -16.33 8.02
CA ARG A 141 -10.52 -14.99 8.35
C ARG A 141 -9.45 -13.91 8.22
N GLY A 142 -8.23 -14.21 8.71
CA GLY A 142 -7.07 -13.32 8.58
C GLY A 142 -6.73 -13.03 7.12
N ALA A 143 -6.69 -14.07 6.28
CA ALA A 143 -6.47 -13.96 4.84
C ALA A 143 -7.55 -13.13 4.15
N ILE A 144 -8.84 -13.39 4.42
CA ILE A 144 -9.95 -12.62 3.83
C ILE A 144 -9.86 -11.14 4.23
N ALA A 145 -9.63 -10.84 5.50
CA ALA A 145 -9.51 -9.46 5.96
C ALA A 145 -8.27 -8.76 5.39
N GLY A 146 -7.13 -9.46 5.31
CA GLY A 146 -5.92 -8.98 4.65
C GLY A 146 -6.15 -8.68 3.17
N TRP A 147 -6.87 -9.56 2.46
CA TRP A 147 -7.22 -9.36 1.05
C TRP A 147 -8.09 -8.11 0.84
N ILE A 148 -9.09 -7.91 1.70
CA ILE A 148 -9.92 -6.70 1.68
C ILE A 148 -9.05 -5.46 1.92
N GLN A 149 -8.10 -5.50 2.86
CA GLN A 149 -7.16 -4.41 3.07
C GLN A 149 -6.30 -4.13 1.83
N GLY A 150 -5.83 -5.17 1.13
CA GLY A 150 -5.13 -5.02 -0.15
C GLY A 150 -6.00 -4.31 -1.20
N LYS A 151 -7.30 -4.60 -1.24
CA LYS A 151 -8.27 -3.89 -2.09
C LYS A 151 -8.48 -2.44 -1.70
N VAL A 152 -8.44 -2.10 -0.41
CA VAL A 152 -8.47 -0.70 0.04
C VAL A 152 -7.24 0.05 -0.48
N VAL A 153 -6.04 -0.55 -0.40
CA VAL A 153 -4.81 0.04 -0.93
C VAL A 153 -4.88 0.20 -2.46
N GLN A 154 -5.41 -0.80 -3.17
CA GLN A 154 -5.64 -0.71 -4.61
C GLN A 154 -6.58 0.45 -4.97
N SER A 155 -7.65 0.65 -4.20
CA SER A 155 -8.57 1.77 -4.39
C SER A 155 -7.88 3.13 -4.21
N LEU A 156 -7.04 3.26 -3.16
CA LEU A 156 -6.23 4.47 -2.94
C LEU A 156 -5.24 4.72 -4.09
N ALA A 157 -4.68 3.66 -4.69
CA ALA A 157 -3.81 3.79 -5.85
C ALA A 157 -4.58 4.35 -7.07
N LEU A 158 -5.78 3.85 -7.33
CA LEU A 158 -6.62 4.35 -8.43
C LEU A 158 -7.08 5.78 -8.19
N ASP A 159 -7.44 6.13 -6.95
CA ASP A 159 -7.81 7.50 -6.59
C ASP A 159 -6.62 8.48 -6.72
N ALA A 160 -5.40 8.06 -6.37
CA ALA A 160 -4.19 8.85 -6.66
C ALA A 160 -4.01 9.06 -8.17
N LEU A 161 -4.27 8.04 -8.98
CA LEU A 161 -4.20 8.14 -10.44
C LEU A 161 -5.23 9.13 -10.99
N LEU A 162 -6.46 9.14 -10.45
CA LEU A 162 -7.53 10.06 -10.84
C LEU A 162 -7.26 11.52 -10.41
N CYS A 163 -6.36 11.75 -9.46
CA CYS A 163 -5.90 13.10 -9.10
C CYS A 163 -4.85 13.65 -10.09
N ALA A 164 -4.38 12.85 -11.04
CA ALA A 164 -3.39 13.30 -12.02
C ALA A 164 -4.02 14.33 -12.98
N PRO A 165 -3.27 15.37 -13.38
CA PRO A 165 -3.77 16.42 -14.28
C PRO A 165 -3.87 15.98 -15.75
N PHE A 166 -3.65 14.71 -16.04
CA PHE A 166 -3.69 14.17 -17.39
C PHE A 166 -5.12 13.74 -17.72
N ALA A 167 -5.53 13.97 -18.98
CA ALA A 167 -6.84 13.56 -19.44
C ALA A 167 -7.02 12.03 -19.34
N CYS A 168 -8.22 11.57 -18.98
CA CYS A 168 -8.48 10.16 -18.70
C CYS A 168 -8.15 9.24 -19.90
N ASP A 169 -8.34 9.71 -21.13
CA ASP A 169 -7.99 9.02 -22.38
C ASP A 169 -6.48 8.79 -22.54
N ARG A 170 -5.65 9.50 -21.76
CA ARG A 170 -4.20 9.28 -21.68
C ARG A 170 -3.77 8.40 -20.50
N LEU A 171 -4.67 8.15 -19.54
CA LEU A 171 -4.38 7.38 -18.33
C LEU A 171 -4.96 5.96 -18.36
N LEU A 172 -6.06 5.76 -19.08
CA LEU A 172 -6.75 4.48 -19.21
C LEU A 172 -6.95 4.22 -20.72
N PRO A 173 -6.36 3.16 -21.30
CA PRO A 173 -6.61 2.78 -22.69
C PRO A 173 -8.04 2.27 -22.90
#